data_AF-A0AAJ6TSC2-F1
#
_entry.id   AF-A0AAJ6TSC2-F1
#
_cell.length_a   1.000
_cell.length_b   1.000
_cell.length_c   1.000
_cell.angle_alpha   90.00
_cell.angle_beta   90.00
_cell.angle_gamma   90.00
#
_symmetry.space_group_name_H-M   'P 1'
#
loop_
_entity.id
_entity.type
_entity.pdbx_description
1 polymer ?
#
loop_
_entity_poly.entity_id
_entity_poly.type
_entity_poly.pdbx_seq_one_letter_code
_entity_poly.pdbx_strand_id
1 'polypeptide(L)'
;MRKFSCILSIILLFSLFLLYLACILQVTINYLLGNLGKKYSNTVGVVDLGGGSVQMAYAISETDAAKAPRLSDGEDTYVKEMFLMGTKYYLYVHSYLHYGLLAARAEMLDASEDSTNPCILAGYDGVYEYGGKDHKASASPSGSNMEECRRLALNALKVNESTCTHMKCTFGGIWNGGGGDGQKNMFVASFFFDRAAQAGFVDSTVPAAKVQPSDFENAAKRACETELENAKSIYSSVDDNDLPYICMDLVYQYTLLVDGFGKSFALERVVKVH
;
A
#
# COMPACT_ATOMS: atom_id res chain seq x y z
N MET A 1 -22.63 27.18 -0.21
CA MET A 1 -22.30 26.66 -1.55
C MET A 1 -20.85 26.92 -1.97
N ARG A 2 -20.29 28.13 -1.90
CA ARG A 2 -18.89 28.40 -2.31
C ARG A 2 -17.79 27.68 -1.49
N LYS A 3 -17.96 27.50 -0.17
CA LYS A 3 -16.98 26.75 0.66
C LYS A 3 -16.91 25.25 0.33
N PHE A 4 -18.06 24.61 0.07
CA PHE A 4 -18.11 23.20 -0.35
C PHE A 4 -17.47 22.96 -1.72
N SER A 5 -17.67 23.89 -2.68
CA SER A 5 -17.02 23.81 -3.99
C SER A 5 -15.50 23.91 -3.90
N CYS A 6 -14.96 24.75 -3.02
CA CYS A 6 -13.51 24.92 -2.87
C CYS A 6 -12.86 23.68 -2.24
N ILE A 7 -13.50 23.08 -1.23
CA ILE A 7 -13.02 21.85 -0.58
C ILE A 7 -13.05 20.68 -1.57
N LEU A 8 -14.13 20.54 -2.34
CA LEU A 8 -14.24 19.49 -3.36
C LEU A 8 -13.17 19.66 -4.45
N SER A 9 -12.91 20.89 -4.90
CA SER A 9 -11.83 21.17 -5.86
C SER A 9 -10.44 20.87 -5.30
N ILE A 10 -10.17 21.16 -4.03
CA ILE A 10 -8.89 20.84 -3.37
C ILE A 10 -8.71 19.32 -3.26
N ILE A 11 -9.76 18.58 -2.90
CA ILE A 11 -9.73 17.12 -2.80
C ILE A 11 -9.49 16.48 -4.18
N LEU A 12 -10.17 16.96 -5.23
CA LEU A 12 -9.93 16.50 -6.60
C LEU A 12 -8.49 16.79 -7.06
N LEU A 13 -7.98 18.00 -6.82
CA LEU A 13 -6.60 18.38 -7.14
C LEU A 13 -5.58 17.50 -6.41
N PHE A 14 -5.85 17.14 -5.16
CA PHE A 14 -5.00 16.25 -4.38
C PHE A 14 -5.04 14.81 -4.90
N SER A 15 -6.21 14.28 -5.24
CA SER A 15 -6.37 12.96 -5.87
C SER A 15 -5.62 12.87 -7.20
N LEU A 16 -5.80 13.87 -8.07
CA LEU A 16 -5.09 14.00 -9.34
C LEU A 16 -3.57 14.03 -9.12
N PHE A 17 -3.10 14.82 -8.15
CA PHE A 17 -1.68 14.90 -7.82
C PHE A 17 -1.09 13.54 -7.41
N LEU A 18 -1.79 12.76 -6.58
CA LEU A 18 -1.36 11.41 -6.19
C LEU A 18 -1.29 10.44 -7.39
N LEU A 19 -2.25 10.50 -8.30
CA LEU A 19 -2.21 9.71 -9.53
C LEU A 19 -1.02 10.10 -10.42
N TYR A 20 -0.69 11.39 -10.50
CA TYR A 20 0.49 11.87 -11.22
C TYR A 20 1.79 11.34 -10.60
N LEU A 21 1.91 11.31 -9.27
CA LEU A 21 3.09 10.76 -8.59
C LEU A 21 3.30 9.28 -8.91
N ALA A 22 2.24 8.48 -8.91
CA ALA A 22 2.33 7.05 -9.25
C ALA A 22 2.77 6.84 -10.71
N CYS A 23 2.24 7.64 -11.65
CA CYS A 23 2.72 7.65 -13.04
C CYS A 23 4.20 7.98 -13.13
N ILE A 24 4.64 9.05 -12.46
CA ILE A 24 6.03 9.50 -12.48
C ILE A 24 6.95 8.43 -11.91
N LEU A 25 6.58 7.79 -10.80
CA LEU A 25 7.35 6.69 -10.23
C LEU A 25 7.46 5.52 -11.21
N GLN A 26 6.36 5.12 -11.84
CA GLN A 26 6.36 4.03 -12.82
C GLN A 26 7.27 4.33 -14.01
N VAL A 27 7.17 5.55 -14.56
CA VAL A 27 8.00 6.01 -15.68
C VAL A 27 9.46 6.09 -15.27
N THR A 28 9.75 6.59 -14.06
CA THR A 28 11.12 6.73 -13.54
C THR A 28 11.80 5.38 -13.38
N ILE A 29 11.14 4.42 -12.73
CA ILE A 29 11.68 3.06 -12.57
C ILE A 29 11.92 2.42 -13.92
N ASN A 30 10.97 2.52 -14.86
CA ASN A 30 11.15 1.93 -16.19
C ASN A 30 12.18 2.67 -17.05
N TYR A 31 12.40 3.96 -16.83
CA TYR A 31 13.49 4.71 -17.46
C TYR A 31 14.85 4.20 -16.94
N LEU A 32 15.01 4.09 -15.61
CA LEU A 32 16.24 3.62 -14.98
C LEU A 32 16.58 2.17 -15.35
N LEU A 33 15.57 1.32 -15.52
CA LEU A 33 15.73 -0.06 -16.00
C LEU A 33 15.93 -0.17 -17.52
N GLY A 34 15.84 0.94 -18.26
CA GLY A 34 15.93 0.96 -19.72
C GLY A 34 14.78 0.20 -20.40
N ASN A 35 13.60 0.18 -19.79
CA ASN A 35 12.41 -0.54 -20.29
C ASN A 35 11.48 0.34 -21.14
N LEU A 36 11.60 1.67 -21.06
CA LEU A 36 10.87 2.58 -21.94
C LEU A 36 11.28 2.39 -23.40
N GLY A 37 10.33 2.51 -24.32
CA GLY A 37 10.50 2.20 -25.74
C GLY A 37 10.37 0.70 -26.09
N LYS A 38 10.25 -0.18 -25.09
CA LYS A 38 9.98 -1.63 -25.29
C LYS A 38 8.48 -1.94 -25.17
N LYS A 39 8.07 -3.16 -25.53
CA LYS A 39 6.69 -3.64 -25.28
C LYS A 39 6.33 -3.52 -23.80
N TYR A 40 5.06 -3.23 -23.49
CA TYR A 40 4.54 -3.10 -22.12
C TYR A 40 4.83 -4.35 -21.25
N SER A 41 4.91 -5.52 -21.86
CA SER A 41 5.27 -6.79 -21.19
C SER A 41 6.68 -6.82 -20.60
N ASN A 42 7.56 -5.90 -21.01
CA ASN A 42 8.91 -5.74 -20.44
C ASN A 42 8.97 -4.65 -19.37
N THR A 43 7.88 -3.91 -19.16
CA THR A 43 7.83 -2.89 -18.12
C THR A 43 7.53 -3.54 -16.77
N VAL A 44 7.91 -2.84 -15.70
CA VAL A 44 7.56 -3.23 -14.34
C VAL A 44 6.44 -2.33 -13.81
N GLY A 45 5.62 -2.88 -12.94
CA GLY A 45 4.62 -2.13 -12.19
C GLY A 45 5.21 -1.57 -10.90
N VAL A 46 4.55 -0.56 -10.35
CA VAL A 46 4.94 0.06 -9.08
C VAL A 46 3.76 0.09 -8.11
N VAL A 47 4.09 -0.05 -6.82
CA VAL A 47 3.19 0.21 -5.70
C VAL A 47 3.87 1.22 -4.78
N ASP A 48 3.20 2.33 -4.52
CA ASP A 48 3.70 3.38 -3.62
C ASP A 48 2.82 3.44 -2.38
N LEU A 49 3.37 3.08 -1.22
CA LEU A 49 2.64 3.13 0.05
C LEU A 49 2.99 4.42 0.77
N GLY A 50 2.12 5.42 0.66
CA GLY A 50 2.20 6.67 1.40
C GLY A 50 1.47 6.59 2.75
N GLY A 51 1.36 7.73 3.43
CA GLY A 51 0.70 7.80 4.74
C GLY A 51 -0.82 7.68 4.66
N GLY A 52 -1.45 8.46 3.76
CA GLY A 52 -2.92 8.50 3.63
C GLY A 52 -3.51 7.64 2.52
N SER A 53 -2.69 7.16 1.60
CA SER A 53 -3.12 6.35 0.44
C SER A 53 -2.02 5.42 -0.03
N VAL A 54 -2.41 4.38 -0.77
CA VAL A 54 -1.50 3.55 -1.56
C VAL A 54 -1.83 3.70 -3.04
N GLN A 55 -0.82 3.81 -3.89
CA GLN A 55 -0.98 3.88 -5.34
C GLN A 55 -0.50 2.60 -6.01
N MET A 56 -1.15 2.25 -7.11
CA MET A 56 -0.74 1.17 -8.00
C MET A 56 -0.68 1.73 -9.43
N ALA A 57 0.46 1.55 -10.11
CA ALA A 57 0.60 1.94 -11.50
C ALA A 57 1.37 0.90 -12.30
N TYR A 58 0.81 0.45 -13.42
CA TYR A 58 1.49 -0.51 -14.32
C TYR A 58 0.91 -0.49 -15.73
N ALA A 59 1.71 -0.88 -16.72
CA ALA A 59 1.28 -0.83 -18.11
C ALA A 59 0.41 -2.05 -18.47
N ILE A 60 -0.68 -1.80 -19.22
CA ILE A 60 -1.65 -2.81 -19.65
C ILE A 60 -1.70 -2.90 -21.18
N SER A 61 -2.34 -3.97 -21.67
CA SER A 61 -2.60 -4.12 -23.10
C SER A 61 -3.60 -3.06 -23.58
N GLU A 62 -3.53 -2.70 -24.87
CA GLU A 62 -4.55 -1.85 -25.50
C GLU A 62 -5.95 -2.48 -25.40
N THR A 63 -6.04 -3.82 -25.47
CA THR A 63 -7.30 -4.54 -25.34
C THR A 63 -7.93 -4.45 -23.96
N ASP A 64 -7.13 -4.37 -22.90
CA ASP A 64 -7.62 -4.18 -21.53
C ASP A 64 -7.94 -2.72 -21.27
N ALA A 65 -7.13 -1.80 -21.81
CA ALA A 65 -7.38 -0.36 -21.75
C ALA A 65 -8.73 0.01 -22.39
N ALA A 66 -9.07 -0.59 -23.54
CA ALA A 66 -10.35 -0.38 -24.21
C ALA A 66 -11.57 -0.89 -23.39
N LYS A 67 -11.36 -1.79 -22.42
CA LYS A 67 -12.39 -2.32 -21.53
C LYS A 67 -12.45 -1.59 -20.18
N ALA A 68 -11.62 -0.56 -19.99
CA ALA A 68 -11.58 0.18 -18.73
C ALA A 68 -12.97 0.76 -18.40
N PRO A 69 -13.46 0.57 -17.16
CA PRO A 69 -14.70 1.19 -16.72
C PRO A 69 -14.62 2.71 -16.80
N ARG A 70 -15.72 3.36 -17.18
CA ARG A 70 -15.85 4.82 -17.11
C ARG A 70 -16.27 5.19 -15.69
N LEU A 71 -15.47 6.00 -15.01
CA LEU A 71 -15.84 6.56 -13.72
C LEU A 71 -16.95 7.61 -13.92
N SER A 72 -17.90 7.65 -13.00
CA SER A 72 -19.09 8.54 -13.05
C SER A 72 -18.74 10.02 -12.98
N ASP A 73 -17.52 10.35 -12.53
CA ASP A 73 -17.17 11.68 -12.04
C ASP A 73 -16.30 12.49 -13.04
N GLY A 74 -16.14 11.99 -14.27
CA GLY A 74 -15.78 12.79 -15.44
C GLY A 74 -14.32 13.22 -15.63
N GLU A 75 -13.46 13.22 -14.61
CA GLU A 75 -12.03 13.63 -14.76
C GLU A 75 -11.01 12.51 -14.55
N ASP A 76 -11.28 11.56 -13.65
CA ASP A 76 -10.37 10.45 -13.40
C ASP A 76 -10.74 9.24 -14.26
N THR A 77 -9.75 8.74 -14.98
CA THR A 77 -9.81 7.49 -15.73
C THR A 77 -8.81 6.54 -15.10
N TYR A 78 -9.19 5.26 -14.97
CA TYR A 78 -8.26 4.21 -14.53
C TYR A 78 -7.04 4.06 -15.45
N VAL A 79 -7.14 4.56 -16.68
CA VAL A 79 -6.08 4.43 -17.70
C VAL A 79 -5.63 5.80 -18.16
N LYS A 80 -4.32 6.02 -18.14
CA LYS A 80 -3.64 7.17 -18.75
C LYS A 80 -2.88 6.72 -19.98
N GLU A 81 -3.10 7.39 -21.10
CA GLU A 81 -2.34 7.18 -22.33
C GLU A 81 -1.07 8.02 -22.29
N MET A 82 0.07 7.41 -22.60
CA MET A 82 1.36 8.10 -22.64
C MET A 82 2.16 7.67 -23.86
N PHE A 83 2.94 8.59 -24.42
CA PHE A 83 3.88 8.29 -25.50
C PHE A 83 5.31 8.54 -24.99
N LEU A 84 6.05 7.46 -24.76
CA LEU A 84 7.37 7.48 -24.13
C LEU A 84 8.37 6.76 -25.03
N MET A 85 9.45 7.46 -25.39
CA MET A 85 10.54 6.93 -26.23
C MET A 85 10.06 6.22 -27.50
N GLY A 86 9.11 6.83 -28.22
CA GLY A 86 8.59 6.27 -29.48
C GLY A 86 7.54 5.17 -29.33
N THR A 87 7.16 4.80 -28.09
CA THR A 87 6.16 3.75 -27.82
C THR A 87 4.95 4.33 -27.10
N LYS A 88 3.76 3.94 -27.55
CA LYS A 88 2.49 4.25 -26.86
C LYS A 88 2.24 3.25 -25.74
N TYR A 89 1.99 3.74 -24.54
CA TYR A 89 1.64 2.96 -23.36
C TYR A 89 0.25 3.33 -22.86
N TYR A 90 -0.45 2.31 -22.38
CA TYR A 90 -1.68 2.45 -21.61
C TYR A 90 -1.35 2.10 -20.16
N LEU A 91 -1.33 3.10 -19.28
CA LEU A 91 -0.96 2.92 -17.89
C LEU A 91 -2.22 2.83 -17.04
N TYR A 92 -2.45 1.67 -16.42
CA TYR A 92 -3.41 1.58 -15.33
C TYR A 92 -2.84 2.32 -14.13
N VAL A 93 -3.63 3.19 -13.52
CA VAL A 93 -3.25 3.98 -12.34
C VAL A 93 -4.44 4.10 -11.42
N HIS A 94 -4.23 3.80 -10.15
CA HIS A 94 -5.22 4.05 -9.13
C HIS A 94 -4.58 4.44 -7.79
N SER A 95 -5.29 5.30 -7.06
CA SER A 95 -4.94 5.72 -5.70
C SER A 95 -6.04 5.26 -4.74
N TYR A 96 -5.70 4.36 -3.83
CA TYR A 96 -6.60 3.84 -2.82
C TYR A 96 -6.51 4.75 -1.59
N LEU A 97 -7.39 5.76 -1.54
CA LEU A 97 -7.47 6.68 -0.41
C LEU A 97 -7.92 5.94 0.86
N HIS A 98 -7.37 6.31 2.01
CA HIS A 98 -7.57 5.66 3.32
C HIS A 98 -6.84 4.31 3.49
N TYR A 99 -6.08 3.88 2.48
CA TYR A 99 -5.29 2.65 2.52
C TYR A 99 -3.77 2.92 2.50
N GLY A 100 -3.35 4.13 2.89
CA GLY A 100 -1.95 4.39 3.23
C GLY A 100 -1.61 3.81 4.60
N LEU A 101 -0.32 3.71 4.96
CA LEU A 101 0.09 3.04 6.19
C LEU A 101 -0.53 3.69 7.44
N LEU A 102 -0.48 5.02 7.54
CA LEU A 102 -1.01 5.77 8.69
C LEU A 102 -2.54 5.71 8.75
N ALA A 103 -3.21 5.85 7.59
CA ALA A 103 -4.65 5.68 7.50
C ALA A 103 -5.10 4.27 7.87
N ALA A 104 -4.36 3.25 7.43
CA ALA A 104 -4.68 1.87 7.69
C ALA A 104 -4.58 1.52 9.18
N ARG A 105 -3.65 2.13 9.93
CA ARG A 105 -3.61 1.98 11.39
C ARG A 105 -4.94 2.42 12.02
N ALA A 106 -5.45 3.59 11.63
CA ALA A 106 -6.72 4.09 12.12
C ALA A 106 -7.88 3.12 11.81
N GLU A 107 -7.97 2.62 10.58
CA GLU A 107 -9.00 1.66 10.17
C GLU A 107 -8.89 0.32 10.93
N MET A 108 -7.67 -0.19 11.13
CA MET A 108 -7.43 -1.45 11.85
C MET A 108 -7.69 -1.33 13.36
N LEU A 109 -7.46 -0.13 13.93
CA LEU A 109 -7.81 0.18 15.32
C LEU A 109 -9.33 0.25 15.50
N ASP A 110 -10.02 0.95 14.60
CA ASP A 110 -11.48 1.09 14.63
C ASP A 110 -12.22 -0.23 14.30
N ALA A 111 -11.56 -1.16 13.60
CA ALA A 111 -12.10 -2.49 13.33
C ALA A 111 -12.10 -3.43 14.53
N SER A 112 -11.44 -3.06 15.64
CA SER A 112 -11.52 -3.84 16.88
C SER A 112 -12.82 -3.53 17.61
N GLU A 113 -13.68 -4.52 17.78
CA GLU A 113 -14.92 -4.38 18.56
C GLU A 113 -14.64 -4.24 20.07
N ASP A 114 -13.47 -4.70 20.50
CA ASP A 114 -13.02 -4.67 21.89
C ASP A 114 -12.18 -3.43 22.20
N SER A 115 -12.06 -3.11 23.49
CA SER A 115 -11.23 -2.01 23.97
C SER A 115 -9.71 -2.24 23.83
N THR A 116 -9.30 -3.37 23.24
CA THR A 116 -7.92 -3.82 23.03
C THR A 116 -7.75 -4.32 21.60
N ASN A 117 -6.52 -4.33 21.09
CA ASN A 117 -6.22 -4.67 19.71
C ASN A 117 -5.02 -5.66 19.62
N PRO A 118 -5.18 -6.81 18.95
CA PRO A 118 -4.13 -7.83 18.81
C PRO A 118 -3.01 -7.44 17.82
N CYS A 119 -3.06 -6.26 17.21
CA CYS A 119 -1.96 -5.72 16.40
C CYS A 119 -0.98 -4.85 17.19
N ILE A 120 -1.33 -4.48 18.42
CA ILE A 120 -0.57 -3.57 19.27
C ILE A 120 0.37 -4.37 20.17
N LEU A 121 1.64 -3.97 20.21
CA LEU A 121 2.65 -4.67 21.01
C LEU A 121 2.28 -4.71 22.49
N ALA A 122 2.54 -5.85 23.13
CA ALA A 122 2.30 -6.05 24.56
C ALA A 122 2.97 -4.95 25.40
N GLY A 123 2.23 -4.42 26.37
CA GLY A 123 2.70 -3.34 27.25
C GLY A 123 2.42 -1.92 26.75
N TYR A 124 1.82 -1.76 25.57
CA TYR A 124 1.33 -0.45 25.12
C TYR A 124 -0.14 -0.23 25.50
N ASP A 125 -0.43 0.94 26.06
CA ASP A 125 -1.77 1.46 26.28
C ASP A 125 -1.77 2.96 25.97
N GLY A 126 -2.44 3.34 24.89
CA GLY A 126 -2.38 4.71 24.39
C GLY A 126 -3.44 5.03 23.35
N VAL A 127 -3.15 6.09 22.59
CA VAL A 127 -4.04 6.64 21.58
C VAL A 127 -3.21 6.93 20.33
N TYR A 128 -3.78 6.58 19.19
CA TYR A 128 -3.29 6.94 17.86
C TYR A 128 -4.13 8.09 17.31
N GLU A 129 -3.54 9.27 17.14
CA GLU A 129 -4.23 10.40 16.52
C GLU A 129 -4.05 10.35 14.99
N TYR A 130 -5.15 10.31 14.25
CA TYR A 130 -5.12 10.38 12.79
C TYR A 130 -6.33 11.14 12.25
N GLY A 131 -6.10 12.05 11.30
CA GLY A 131 -7.17 12.84 10.69
C GLY A 131 -7.96 13.71 11.66
N GLY A 132 -7.35 14.10 12.80
CA GLY A 132 -8.01 14.85 13.87
C GLY A 132 -8.99 14.02 14.72
N LYS A 133 -8.87 12.68 14.67
CA LYS A 133 -9.61 11.73 15.49
C LYS A 133 -8.65 10.89 16.31
N ASP A 134 -9.01 10.69 17.57
CA ASP A 134 -8.32 9.78 18.48
C ASP A 134 -8.83 8.35 18.29
N HIS A 135 -7.90 7.42 18.05
CA HIS A 135 -8.15 6.00 17.93
C HIS A 135 -7.50 5.28 19.11
N LYS A 136 -8.28 4.52 19.88
CA LYS A 136 -7.72 3.79 21.02
C LYS A 136 -6.74 2.72 20.54
N ALA A 137 -5.52 2.73 21.07
CA ALA A 137 -4.45 1.81 20.73
C ALA A 137 -3.92 1.15 21.99
N SER A 138 -4.54 0.03 22.38
CA SER A 138 -4.16 -0.72 23.59
C SER A 138 -3.93 -2.17 23.25
N ALA A 139 -2.88 -2.77 23.78
CA ALA A 139 -2.55 -4.17 23.56
C ALA A 139 -3.64 -5.09 24.13
N SER A 140 -3.88 -6.22 23.45
CA SER A 140 -4.65 -7.33 24.03
C SER A 140 -3.95 -7.91 25.26
N PRO A 141 -4.68 -8.51 26.21
CA PRO A 141 -4.07 -9.12 27.41
C PRO A 141 -3.02 -10.20 27.10
N SER A 142 -3.18 -10.90 25.97
CA SER A 142 -2.23 -11.89 25.43
C SER A 142 -1.10 -11.28 24.61
N GLY A 143 -1.04 -9.95 24.49
CA GLY A 143 -0.14 -9.24 23.57
C GLY A 143 -0.61 -9.27 22.12
N SER A 144 0.27 -8.83 21.23
CA SER A 144 0.04 -8.89 19.79
C SER A 144 0.03 -10.33 19.27
N ASN A 145 -0.75 -10.58 18.22
CA ASN A 145 -0.86 -11.88 17.57
C ASN A 145 -0.99 -11.72 16.05
N MET A 146 -0.12 -12.40 15.30
CA MET A 146 -0.06 -12.32 13.83
C MET A 146 -1.39 -12.68 13.16
N GLU A 147 -2.04 -13.78 13.57
CA GLU A 147 -3.24 -14.30 12.91
C GLU A 147 -4.46 -13.41 13.18
N GLU A 148 -4.65 -13.03 14.44
CA GLU A 148 -5.74 -12.13 14.84
C GLU A 148 -5.55 -10.73 14.24
N CYS A 149 -4.31 -10.21 14.22
CA CYS A 149 -4.02 -8.94 13.59
C CYS A 149 -4.27 -8.99 12.08
N ARG A 150 -3.88 -10.10 11.41
CA ARG A 150 -4.14 -10.29 9.98
C ARG A 150 -5.64 -10.31 9.68
N ARG A 151 -6.47 -10.88 10.55
CA ARG A 151 -7.94 -10.82 10.41
C ARG A 151 -8.44 -9.37 10.43
N LEU A 152 -7.90 -8.51 11.30
CA LEU A 152 -8.24 -7.09 11.31
C LEU A 152 -7.76 -6.37 10.04
N ALA A 153 -6.57 -6.69 9.54
CA ALA A 153 -6.07 -6.14 8.28
C ALA A 153 -6.97 -6.53 7.09
N LEU A 154 -7.41 -7.80 7.01
CA LEU A 154 -8.34 -8.27 5.98
C LEU A 154 -9.69 -7.53 6.03
N ASN A 155 -10.20 -7.28 7.24
CA ASN A 155 -11.43 -6.51 7.44
C ASN A 155 -11.25 -5.05 7.04
N ALA A 156 -10.15 -4.41 7.46
CA ALA A 156 -9.83 -3.01 7.09
C ALA A 156 -9.66 -2.85 5.58
N LEU A 157 -9.06 -3.84 4.91
CA LEU A 157 -8.93 -3.87 3.45
C LEU A 157 -10.24 -4.20 2.73
N LYS A 158 -11.26 -4.71 3.43
CA LYS A 158 -12.54 -5.12 2.85
C LYS A 158 -12.39 -6.10 1.69
N VAL A 159 -11.40 -7.01 1.77
CA VAL A 159 -11.11 -7.97 0.68
C VAL A 159 -12.24 -8.98 0.45
N ASN A 160 -13.05 -9.23 1.48
CA ASN A 160 -14.15 -10.19 1.44
C ASN A 160 -15.50 -9.54 1.05
N GLU A 161 -15.55 -8.21 0.90
CA GLU A 161 -16.78 -7.54 0.48
C GLU A 161 -17.02 -7.74 -1.01
N SER A 162 -18.19 -8.28 -1.37
CA SER A 162 -18.58 -8.51 -2.77
C SER A 162 -19.08 -7.21 -3.43
N THR A 163 -18.22 -6.20 -3.51
CA THR A 163 -18.52 -4.89 -4.11
C THR A 163 -18.05 -4.79 -5.57
N CYS A 164 -17.44 -5.84 -6.11
CA CYS A 164 -16.91 -5.83 -7.47
C CYS A 164 -18.03 -5.82 -8.52
N THR A 165 -18.23 -4.66 -9.14
CA THR A 165 -19.14 -4.48 -10.28
C THR A 165 -18.44 -4.66 -11.64
N HIS A 166 -17.17 -5.07 -11.62
CA HIS A 166 -16.31 -5.24 -12.78
C HIS A 166 -15.87 -6.71 -12.95
N MET A 167 -15.21 -7.04 -14.07
CA MET A 167 -14.79 -8.43 -14.34
C MET A 167 -13.83 -8.98 -13.28
N LYS A 168 -12.88 -8.16 -12.82
CA LYS A 168 -11.92 -8.48 -11.75
C LYS A 168 -11.62 -7.21 -10.97
N CYS A 169 -11.59 -7.31 -9.65
CA CYS A 169 -11.26 -6.22 -8.75
C CYS A 169 -10.10 -6.60 -7.85
N THR A 170 -9.47 -5.58 -7.26
CA THR A 170 -8.62 -5.75 -6.08
C THR A 170 -9.52 -5.80 -4.85
N PHE A 171 -9.51 -4.76 -4.02
CA PHE A 171 -10.38 -4.62 -2.85
C PHE A 171 -11.23 -3.35 -2.98
N GLY A 172 -12.31 -3.27 -2.20
CA GLY A 172 -13.24 -2.12 -2.26
C GLY A 172 -13.95 -1.94 -3.60
N GLY A 173 -14.09 -3.02 -4.40
CA GLY A 173 -14.78 -3.00 -5.69
C GLY A 173 -14.01 -2.31 -6.83
N ILE A 174 -12.74 -1.97 -6.61
CA ILE A 174 -11.91 -1.25 -7.57
C ILE A 174 -11.43 -2.18 -8.68
N TRP A 175 -11.64 -1.78 -9.94
CA TRP A 175 -11.17 -2.55 -11.10
C TRP A 175 -9.66 -2.77 -11.03
N ASN A 176 -9.21 -4.02 -11.18
CA ASN A 176 -7.80 -4.37 -11.01
C ASN A 176 -6.91 -4.05 -12.22
N GLY A 177 -7.40 -3.32 -13.23
CA GLY A 177 -6.68 -3.00 -14.46
C GLY A 177 -6.53 -4.16 -15.45
N GLY A 178 -7.24 -5.28 -15.28
CA GLY A 178 -7.16 -6.45 -16.17
C GLY A 178 -5.90 -7.32 -15.98
N GLY A 179 -4.92 -6.83 -15.24
CA GLY A 179 -3.66 -7.51 -14.96
C GLY A 179 -2.72 -7.62 -16.16
N GLY A 180 -2.18 -8.83 -16.39
CA GLY A 180 -1.26 -9.09 -17.51
C GLY A 180 0.21 -8.79 -17.20
N ASP A 181 1.00 -8.70 -18.28
CA ASP A 181 2.46 -8.81 -18.20
C ASP A 181 3.16 -7.62 -17.53
N GLY A 182 2.61 -6.41 -17.64
CA GLY A 182 3.21 -5.22 -17.05
C GLY A 182 3.18 -5.18 -15.52
N GLN A 183 2.48 -6.13 -14.88
CA GLN A 183 2.46 -6.30 -13.42
C GLN A 183 3.02 -7.66 -12.96
N LYS A 184 3.72 -8.39 -13.84
CA LYS A 184 4.44 -9.63 -13.50
C LYS A 184 5.53 -9.38 -12.48
N ASN A 185 6.23 -8.27 -12.65
CA ASN A 185 7.26 -7.79 -11.74
C ASN A 185 6.81 -6.46 -11.15
N MET A 186 6.83 -6.38 -9.83
CA MET A 186 6.40 -5.20 -9.08
C MET A 186 7.56 -4.63 -8.27
N PHE A 187 7.65 -3.31 -8.29
CA PHE A 187 8.51 -2.53 -7.41
C PHE A 187 7.61 -1.88 -6.35
N VAL A 188 7.95 -2.06 -5.07
CA VAL A 188 7.22 -1.42 -3.96
C VAL A 188 8.07 -0.31 -3.35
N ALA A 189 7.45 0.76 -2.86
CA ALA A 189 8.17 1.97 -2.51
C ALA A 189 7.67 2.62 -1.20
N SER A 190 8.38 3.65 -0.76
CA SER A 190 8.03 4.49 0.41
C SER A 190 7.93 3.66 1.69
N PHE A 191 6.79 3.61 2.39
CA PHE A 191 6.68 2.89 3.66
C PHE A 191 6.99 1.39 3.56
N PHE A 192 6.88 0.77 2.38
CA PHE A 192 7.38 -0.59 2.17
C PHE A 192 8.89 -0.69 2.40
N PHE A 193 9.67 0.29 1.92
CA PHE A 193 11.11 0.34 2.15
C PHE A 193 11.43 0.64 3.60
N ASP A 194 10.75 1.62 4.19
CA ASP A 194 11.02 2.06 5.55
C ASP A 194 10.82 0.91 6.56
N ARG A 195 9.66 0.24 6.50
CA ARG A 195 9.36 -0.91 7.35
C ARG A 195 10.30 -2.09 7.08
N ALA A 196 10.69 -2.32 5.82
CA ALA A 196 11.64 -3.38 5.49
C ALA A 196 13.03 -3.14 6.10
N ALA A 197 13.50 -1.89 6.05
CA ALA A 197 14.75 -1.47 6.65
C ALA A 197 14.69 -1.52 8.18
N GLN A 198 13.59 -1.03 8.76
CA GLN A 198 13.38 -0.99 10.20
C GLN A 198 13.21 -2.38 10.82
N ALA A 199 12.59 -3.31 10.10
CA ALA A 199 12.50 -4.72 10.50
C ALA A 199 13.77 -5.54 10.21
N GLY A 200 14.81 -4.90 9.66
CA GLY A 200 16.16 -5.45 9.52
C GLY A 200 16.34 -6.46 8.38
N PHE A 201 15.39 -6.57 7.44
CA PHE A 201 15.52 -7.46 6.28
C PHE A 201 15.93 -6.73 4.99
N VAL A 202 16.11 -5.41 5.06
CA VAL A 202 16.70 -4.58 4.00
C VAL A 202 17.75 -3.65 4.60
N ASP A 203 18.84 -3.43 3.89
CA ASP A 203 19.86 -2.46 4.27
C ASP A 203 19.36 -1.03 3.96
N SER A 204 19.30 -0.17 4.98
CA SER A 204 18.80 1.22 4.85
C SER A 204 19.71 2.13 4.02
N THR A 205 20.96 1.70 3.78
CA THR A 205 21.97 2.45 3.02
C THR A 205 21.87 2.23 1.52
N VAL A 206 21.19 1.17 1.06
CA VAL A 206 21.02 0.90 -0.37
C VAL A 206 19.75 1.58 -0.92
N PRO A 207 19.73 2.02 -2.19
CA PRO A 207 18.55 2.65 -2.78
C PRO A 207 17.43 1.66 -3.13
N ALA A 208 17.75 0.37 -3.25
CA ALA A 208 16.77 -0.68 -3.51
C ALA A 208 17.31 -2.06 -3.11
N ALA A 209 16.41 -2.95 -2.70
CA ALA A 209 16.73 -4.33 -2.35
C ALA A 209 15.70 -5.31 -2.95
N LYS A 210 16.10 -6.56 -3.19
CA LYS A 210 15.15 -7.61 -3.58
C LYS A 210 14.41 -8.11 -2.35
N VAL A 211 13.09 -8.19 -2.45
CA VAL A 211 12.22 -8.68 -1.38
C VAL A 211 11.08 -9.51 -1.95
N GLN A 212 10.51 -10.37 -1.12
CA GLN A 212 9.32 -11.16 -1.40
C GLN A 212 8.23 -10.86 -0.35
N PRO A 213 6.94 -11.11 -0.65
CA PRO A 213 5.89 -10.98 0.35
C PRO A 213 6.15 -11.81 1.62
N SER A 214 6.81 -12.97 1.50
CA SER A 214 7.20 -13.81 2.63
C SER A 214 8.20 -13.14 3.58
N ASP A 215 9.01 -12.19 3.09
CA ASP A 215 9.94 -11.45 3.97
C ASP A 215 9.16 -10.54 4.92
N PHE A 216 8.11 -9.86 4.42
CA PHE A 216 7.17 -9.10 5.23
C PHE A 216 6.41 -10.01 6.21
N GLU A 217 5.96 -11.18 5.77
CA GLU A 217 5.29 -12.17 6.65
C GLU A 217 6.20 -12.62 7.80
N ASN A 218 7.45 -12.98 7.48
CA ASN A 218 8.41 -13.43 8.48
C ASN A 218 8.79 -12.31 9.45
N ALA A 219 8.91 -11.08 8.95
CA ALA A 219 9.13 -9.90 9.78
C ALA A 219 7.92 -9.62 10.69
N ALA A 220 6.70 -9.71 10.16
CA ALA A 220 5.47 -9.54 10.93
C ALA A 220 5.36 -10.56 12.06
N LYS A 221 5.63 -11.85 11.80
CA LYS A 221 5.66 -12.90 12.82
C LYS A 221 6.57 -12.54 13.99
N ARG A 222 7.83 -12.15 13.70
CA ARG A 222 8.78 -11.73 14.74
C ARG A 222 8.31 -10.49 15.50
N ALA A 223 7.77 -9.50 14.79
CA ALA A 223 7.29 -8.26 15.40
C ALA A 223 6.11 -8.50 16.34
N CYS A 224 5.16 -9.35 15.94
CA CYS A 224 3.98 -9.64 16.75
C CYS A 224 4.29 -10.53 17.97
N GLU A 225 5.41 -11.24 17.99
CA GLU A 225 5.90 -11.99 19.16
C GLU A 225 6.73 -11.13 20.13
N THR A 226 6.96 -9.86 19.81
CA THR A 226 7.83 -8.96 20.58
C THR A 226 7.01 -8.09 21.54
N GLU A 227 7.47 -7.97 22.78
CA GLU A 227 6.93 -7.01 23.75
C GLU A 227 7.53 -5.61 23.54
N LEU A 228 6.77 -4.55 23.87
CA LEU A 228 7.21 -3.16 23.65
C LEU A 228 8.57 -2.84 24.31
N GLU A 229 8.84 -3.41 25.48
CA GLU A 229 10.12 -3.24 26.19
C GLU A 229 11.31 -3.74 25.34
N ASN A 230 11.17 -4.94 24.76
CA ASN A 230 12.21 -5.55 23.92
C ASN A 230 12.29 -4.88 22.55
N ALA A 231 11.16 -4.43 22.02
CA ALA A 231 11.04 -3.81 20.70
C ALA A 231 11.98 -2.61 20.53
N LYS A 232 12.22 -1.82 21.58
CA LYS A 232 13.12 -0.65 21.54
C LYS A 232 14.55 -1.02 21.15
N SER A 233 15.02 -2.19 21.59
CA SER A 233 16.36 -2.68 21.27
C SER A 233 16.41 -3.34 19.90
N ILE A 234 15.38 -4.10 19.54
CA ILE A 234 15.31 -4.88 18.29
C ILE A 234 15.08 -3.95 17.09
N TYR A 235 14.20 -2.97 17.24
CA TYR A 235 13.77 -2.04 16.21
C TYR A 235 14.23 -0.61 16.52
N SER A 236 15.50 -0.45 16.88
CA SER A 236 16.09 0.83 17.32
C SER A 236 16.06 1.97 16.29
N SER A 237 15.72 1.66 15.03
CA SER A 237 15.53 2.63 13.95
C SER A 237 14.07 3.07 13.74
N VAL A 238 13.14 2.53 14.53
CA VAL A 238 11.72 2.95 14.56
C VAL A 238 11.55 4.03 15.61
N ASP A 239 10.81 5.09 15.28
CA ASP A 239 10.45 6.15 16.23
C ASP A 239 9.64 5.58 17.41
N ASP A 240 9.84 6.10 18.61
CA ASP A 240 9.15 5.63 19.82
C ASP A 240 7.62 5.70 19.69
N ASN A 241 7.08 6.67 18.93
CA ASN A 241 5.65 6.79 18.68
C ASN A 241 5.13 5.77 17.66
N ASP A 242 6.00 5.24 16.80
CA ASP A 242 5.65 4.24 15.78
C ASP A 242 5.89 2.80 16.25
N LEU A 243 6.76 2.63 17.24
CA LEU A 243 7.19 1.32 17.74
C LEU A 243 6.03 0.41 18.18
N PRO A 244 4.97 0.89 18.87
CA PRO A 244 3.84 0.04 19.24
C PRO A 244 3.08 -0.58 18.06
N TYR A 245 3.24 -0.01 16.86
CA TYR A 245 2.51 -0.38 15.65
C TYR A 245 3.33 -1.24 14.68
N ILE A 246 4.57 -1.60 15.02
CA ILE A 246 5.44 -2.33 14.08
C ILE A 246 4.87 -3.70 13.64
N CYS A 247 4.21 -4.43 14.56
CA CYS A 247 3.45 -5.64 14.22
C CYS A 247 2.32 -5.31 13.23
N MET A 248 1.47 -4.34 13.57
CA MET A 248 0.37 -3.86 12.73
C MET A 248 0.83 -3.51 11.32
N ASP A 249 1.89 -2.71 11.20
CA ASP A 249 2.41 -2.21 9.92
C ASP A 249 2.86 -3.34 9.00
N LEU A 250 3.66 -4.28 9.54
CA LEU A 250 4.20 -5.40 8.77
C LEU A 250 3.09 -6.39 8.37
N VAL A 251 2.14 -6.64 9.28
CA VAL A 251 0.94 -7.44 8.98
C VAL A 251 0.12 -6.78 7.87
N TYR A 252 -0.11 -5.48 7.96
CA TYR A 252 -0.87 -4.72 6.96
C TYR A 252 -0.20 -4.77 5.59
N GLN A 253 1.11 -4.50 5.53
CA GLN A 253 1.88 -4.53 4.28
C GLN A 253 1.83 -5.90 3.62
N TYR A 254 2.05 -6.97 4.38
CA TYR A 254 1.95 -8.34 3.87
C TYR A 254 0.54 -8.65 3.34
N THR A 255 -0.50 -8.30 4.11
CA THR A 255 -1.90 -8.56 3.75
C THR A 255 -2.31 -7.74 2.52
N LEU A 256 -1.91 -6.48 2.43
CA LEU A 256 -2.17 -5.61 1.28
C LEU A 256 -1.55 -6.18 0.00
N LEU A 257 -0.31 -6.67 0.07
CA LEU A 257 0.40 -7.26 -1.06
C LEU A 257 -0.27 -8.56 -1.52
N VAL A 258 -0.52 -9.49 -0.60
CA VAL A 258 -1.00 -10.84 -0.93
C VAL A 258 -2.49 -10.85 -1.19
N ASP A 259 -3.30 -10.38 -0.23
CA ASP A 259 -4.75 -10.47 -0.26
C ASP A 259 -5.37 -9.29 -1.01
N GLY A 260 -4.83 -8.08 -0.83
CA GLY A 260 -5.33 -6.88 -1.52
C GLY A 260 -5.00 -6.86 -3.02
N PHE A 261 -3.72 -7.02 -3.36
CA PHE A 261 -3.24 -6.94 -4.75
C PHE A 261 -3.04 -8.30 -5.43
N GLY A 262 -3.29 -9.42 -4.74
CA GLY A 262 -3.15 -10.77 -5.31
C GLY A 262 -1.69 -11.14 -5.64
N LYS A 263 -0.70 -10.56 -4.94
CA LYS A 263 0.73 -10.73 -5.22
C LYS A 263 1.36 -11.74 -4.26
N SER A 264 1.21 -13.03 -4.55
CA SER A 264 1.86 -14.07 -3.72
C SER A 264 3.35 -14.28 -4.04
N PHE A 265 3.82 -13.97 -5.27
CA PHE A 265 5.19 -14.27 -5.72
C PHE A 265 5.84 -13.18 -6.60
N ALA A 266 5.17 -12.05 -6.81
CA ALA A 266 5.46 -11.12 -7.93
C ALA A 266 6.23 -9.85 -7.52
N LEU A 267 6.87 -9.83 -6.35
CA LEU A 267 7.71 -8.71 -5.94
C LEU A 267 9.14 -8.90 -6.41
N GLU A 268 9.66 -7.88 -7.10
CA GLU A 268 11.04 -7.90 -7.60
C GLU A 268 11.96 -7.12 -6.65
N ARG A 269 11.56 -5.90 -6.28
CA ARG A 269 12.35 -5.02 -5.41
C ARG A 269 11.47 -4.11 -4.55
N VAL A 270 12.04 -3.71 -3.42
CA VAL A 270 11.61 -2.53 -2.66
C VAL A 270 12.58 -1.39 -2.91
N VAL A 271 12.08 -0.17 -3.05
CA VAL A 271 12.85 1.02 -3.45
C VAL A 271 12.66 2.17 -2.46
N LYS A 272 13.75 2.84 -2.14
CA LYS A 272 13.78 4.05 -1.34
C LYS A 272 13.42 5.27 -2.21
N VAL A 273 12.48 6.10 -1.75
CA VAL A 273 11.96 7.26 -2.50
C VAL A 273 12.46 8.60 -1.93
N HIS A 274 13.36 8.58 -0.94
CA HIS A 274 13.85 9.77 -0.22
C HIS A 274 15.38 9.76 -0.07
#